data_AF-A0A1H3QKU6-F1
#
_entry.id   AF-A0A1H3QKU6-F1
#
_cell.length_a   1.000
_cell.length_b   1.000
_cell.length_c   1.000
_cell.angle_alpha   90.00
_cell.angle_beta   90.00
_cell.angle_gamma   90.00
#
_symmetry.space_group_name_H-M   'P 1'
#
loop_
_entity.id
_entity.type
_entity.pdbx_description
1 polymer ?
#
loop_
_entity_poly.entity_id
_entity_poly.type
_entity_poly.pdbx_seq_one_letter_code
_entity_poly.pdbx_strand_id
1 'polypeptide(L)'
;MVYKDIIKKIHDAPTEYDFSTLTDSIIEEESMLNGVPQDYISFLQEVGYGSVSNSYFMFYGGLIEADEIYDVDDNPELKNVLLFGDNFAGDAIGFRITNN
;
A
#
# COMPACT_ATOMS: atom_id res chain seq x y z
N MET A 1 14.57 11.57 -1.97
CA MET A 1 14.11 10.89 -3.18
C MET A 1 14.88 9.60 -3.36
N VAL A 2 14.43 8.59 -2.62
CA VAL A 2 14.84 7.19 -2.72
C VAL A 2 14.27 6.59 -4.01
N TYR A 3 13.07 7.00 -4.42
CA TYR A 3 12.31 6.40 -5.53
C TYR A 3 12.39 7.17 -6.86
N LYS A 4 13.51 7.87 -7.14
CA LYS A 4 13.65 8.73 -8.33
C LYS A 4 13.32 8.04 -9.65
N ASP A 5 13.76 6.80 -9.81
CA ASP A 5 13.54 6.05 -11.05
C ASP A 5 12.07 5.62 -11.23
N ILE A 6 11.38 5.31 -10.13
CA ILE A 6 9.95 4.98 -10.15
C ILE A 6 9.15 6.22 -10.54
N ILE A 7 9.42 7.35 -9.89
CA ILE A 7 8.72 8.62 -10.15
C ILE A 7 8.96 9.07 -11.59
N LYS A 8 10.19 8.88 -12.10
CA LYS A 8 10.47 9.12 -13.52
C LYS A 8 9.60 8.26 -14.43
N LYS A 9 9.46 6.95 -14.17
CA LYS A 9 8.61 6.07 -14.97
C LYS A 9 7.14 6.49 -14.94
N ILE A 10 6.62 6.85 -13.78
CA ILE A 10 5.23 7.33 -13.61
C ILE A 10 5.00 8.58 -14.47
N HIS A 11 5.91 9.56 -14.39
CA HIS A 11 5.81 10.77 -15.20
C HIS A 11 5.98 10.53 -16.70
N ASP A 12 6.83 9.60 -17.10
CA ASP A 12 7.11 9.31 -18.52
C ASP A 12 5.96 8.53 -19.20
N ALA A 13 5.10 7.85 -18.43
CA ALA A 13 4.00 7.00 -18.94
C ALA A 13 2.67 7.25 -18.20
N PRO A 14 2.09 8.47 -18.27
CA PRO A 14 0.95 8.87 -17.45
C PRO A 14 -0.36 8.12 -17.76
N THR A 15 -0.43 7.35 -18.85
CA THR A 15 -1.57 6.48 -19.15
C THR A 15 -1.48 5.11 -18.48
N GLU A 16 -0.28 4.69 -18.08
CA GLU A 16 -0.05 3.40 -17.43
C GLU A 16 -0.05 3.50 -15.89
N TYR A 17 0.16 4.70 -15.35
CA TYR A 17 0.27 4.96 -13.92
C TYR A 17 -0.70 6.06 -13.53
N ASP A 18 -1.54 5.78 -12.54
CA ASP A 18 -2.52 6.75 -12.00
C ASP A 18 -2.28 6.90 -10.50
N PHE A 19 -1.29 7.74 -10.14
CA PHE A 19 -0.87 7.97 -8.76
C PHE A 19 -1.32 9.34 -8.25
N SER A 20 -1.70 9.38 -6.98
CA SER A 20 -2.05 10.57 -6.22
C SER A 20 -1.22 10.64 -4.94
N THR A 21 -0.98 11.85 -4.47
CA THR A 21 -0.24 12.10 -3.22
C THR A 21 -1.17 12.02 -2.01
N LEU A 22 -0.65 11.55 -0.88
CA LEU A 22 -1.33 11.60 0.42
C LEU A 22 -1.04 12.91 1.15
N THR A 23 -1.88 13.23 2.13
CA THR A 23 -1.61 14.31 3.08
C THR A 23 -0.63 13.84 4.14
N ASP A 24 0.16 14.78 4.67
CA ASP A 24 1.14 14.48 5.74
C ASP A 24 0.48 13.82 6.96
N SER A 25 -0.77 14.19 7.28
CA SER A 25 -1.51 13.59 8.39
C SER A 25 -1.73 12.08 8.24
N ILE A 26 -2.04 11.62 7.03
CA ILE A 26 -2.26 10.18 6.77
C ILE A 26 -0.93 9.44 6.85
N ILE A 27 0.14 10.03 6.31
CA ILE A 27 1.49 9.46 6.39
C ILE A 27 1.95 9.34 7.84
N GLU A 28 1.65 10.34 8.67
CA GLU A 28 1.94 10.31 10.11
C GLU A 28 1.18 9.18 10.80
N GLU A 29 -0.12 9.01 10.53
CA GLU A 29 -0.93 7.91 11.08
C GLU A 29 -0.35 6.53 10.70
N GLU A 30 -0.03 6.32 9.43
CA GLU A 30 0.58 5.07 8.93
C GLU A 30 1.95 4.79 9.58
N SER A 31 2.75 5.83 9.81
CA SER A 31 4.09 5.68 10.42
C SER A 31 4.06 5.23 11.89
N MET A 32 2.91 5.40 12.55
CA MET A 32 2.72 4.99 13.94
C MET A 32 2.28 3.53 14.07
N LEU A 33 1.94 2.87 12.96
CA LEU A 33 1.55 1.46 12.96
C LEU A 33 2.77 0.56 13.16
N ASN A 34 2.73 -0.25 14.22
CA ASN A 34 3.79 -1.19 14.53
C ASN A 34 3.88 -2.30 13.47
N GLY A 35 5.11 -2.61 13.04
CA GLY A 35 5.37 -3.67 12.07
C GLY A 35 5.28 -3.23 10.61
N VAL A 36 5.01 -1.95 10.34
CA VAL A 36 5.05 -1.38 8.99
C VAL A 36 6.49 -1.01 8.62
N PRO A 37 7.02 -1.45 7.46
CA PRO A 37 8.36 -1.05 7.02
C PRO A 37 8.46 0.45 6.75
N GLN A 38 9.50 1.10 7.26
CA GLN A 38 9.76 2.52 7.01
C GLN A 38 9.92 2.85 5.51
N ASP A 39 10.37 1.88 4.71
CA ASP A 39 10.45 2.00 3.26
C ASP A 39 9.07 2.18 2.64
N TYR A 40 8.03 1.52 3.16
CA TYR A 40 6.66 1.70 2.67
C TYR A 40 6.12 3.10 3.01
N ILE A 41 6.39 3.60 4.22
CA ILE A 41 6.06 4.99 4.59
C ILE A 41 6.76 5.98 3.67
N SER A 42 8.04 5.75 3.38
CA SER A 42 8.82 6.59 2.46
C SER A 42 8.26 6.53 1.04
N PHE A 43 7.75 5.37 0.60
CA PHE A 43 7.08 5.20 -0.68
C PHE A 43 5.77 6.01 -0.73
N LEU A 44 4.92 5.91 0.29
CA LEU A 44 3.68 6.72 0.37
C LEU A 44 3.97 8.22 0.34
N GLN A 45 5.05 8.66 0.99
CA GLN A 45 5.43 10.07 1.03
C GLN A 45 5.99 10.59 -0.30
N GLU A 46 6.86 9.82 -0.98
CA GLU A 46 7.53 10.28 -2.20
C GLU A 46 6.77 9.94 -3.49
N VAL A 47 6.05 8.82 -3.52
CA VAL A 47 5.36 8.27 -4.70
C VAL A 47 3.85 8.39 -4.56
N GLY A 48 3.31 8.13 -3.36
CA GLY A 48 1.87 8.15 -3.10
C GLY A 48 1.20 6.79 -3.33
N TYR A 49 -0.06 6.84 -3.77
CA TYR A 49 -0.92 5.67 -3.94
C TYR A 49 -1.63 5.73 -5.29
N GLY A 50 -2.12 4.58 -5.76
CA GLY A 50 -2.78 4.51 -7.05
C GLY A 50 -2.45 3.27 -7.86
N SER A 51 -2.89 3.24 -9.11
CA SER A 51 -2.81 2.05 -9.95
C SER A 51 -1.58 2.04 -10.86
N VAL A 52 -1.05 0.85 -11.12
CA VAL A 52 0.04 0.60 -12.07
C VAL A 52 -0.41 -0.29 -13.22
N SER A 53 0.20 -0.09 -14.39
CA SER A 53 0.08 -0.90 -15.60
C SER A 53 -1.38 -1.19 -16.00
N ASN A 54 -2.16 -0.12 -16.24
CA ASN A 54 -3.58 -0.22 -16.63
C ASN A 54 -4.42 -1.03 -15.61
N SER A 55 -4.33 -0.68 -14.32
CA SER A 55 -5.05 -1.37 -13.25
C SER A 55 -4.65 -2.85 -13.08
N TYR A 56 -3.39 -3.18 -13.32
CA TYR A 56 -2.85 -4.49 -12.98
C TYR A 56 -2.70 -4.67 -11.47
N PHE A 57 -2.35 -3.58 -10.76
CA PHE A 57 -2.23 -3.57 -9.32
C PHE A 57 -2.58 -2.18 -8.77
N MET A 58 -3.24 -2.16 -7.61
CA MET A 58 -3.58 -0.95 -6.86
C MET A 58 -2.70 -0.85 -5.61
N PHE A 59 -1.99 0.25 -5.44
CA PHE A 59 -1.46 0.66 -4.14
C PHE A 59 -2.52 1.48 -3.40
N TYR A 60 -2.83 1.09 -2.17
CA TYR A 60 -3.80 1.80 -1.34
C TYR A 60 -3.24 3.10 -0.78
N GLY A 61 -4.14 4.03 -0.46
CA GLY A 61 -3.84 5.32 0.19
C GLY A 61 -3.54 5.23 1.69
N GLY A 62 -3.17 4.04 2.16
CA GLY A 62 -3.04 3.66 3.56
C GLY A 62 -3.18 2.14 3.69
N LEU A 63 -2.84 1.61 4.84
CA LEU A 63 -2.98 0.20 5.14
C LEU A 63 -4.41 -0.10 5.60
N ILE A 64 -4.94 -1.24 5.17
CA ILE A 64 -6.24 -1.74 5.65
C ILE A 64 -6.06 -3.11 6.31
N GLU A 65 -6.94 -3.44 7.26
CA GLU A 65 -6.91 -4.75 7.90
C GLU A 65 -7.37 -5.82 6.90
N ALA A 66 -6.76 -7.01 6.94
CA ALA A 66 -7.13 -8.07 6.01
C ALA A 66 -8.59 -8.56 6.19
N ASP A 67 -9.21 -8.29 7.34
CA ASP A 67 -10.59 -8.62 7.63
C ASP A 67 -11.61 -7.70 6.94
N GLU A 68 -11.15 -6.59 6.35
CA GLU A 68 -11.99 -5.75 5.49
C GLU A 68 -12.27 -6.41 4.13
N ILE A 69 -11.41 -7.32 3.68
CA ILE A 69 -11.52 -8.01 2.38
C ILE A 69 -11.83 -9.49 2.54
N TYR A 70 -11.20 -10.17 3.50
CA TYR A 70 -11.25 -11.62 3.63
C TYR A 70 -12.05 -12.06 4.86
N ASP A 71 -12.62 -13.27 4.77
CA ASP A 71 -13.20 -13.92 5.94
C ASP A 71 -12.11 -14.50 6.83
N VAL A 72 -11.84 -13.77 7.91
CA VAL A 72 -10.79 -14.09 8.88
C VAL A 72 -11.28 -14.98 10.02
N ASP A 73 -12.58 -15.29 10.12
CA ASP A 73 -13.09 -16.15 11.18
C ASP A 73 -12.61 -17.59 10.99
N ASP A 74 -12.53 -18.04 9.73
CA ASP A 74 -11.96 -19.34 9.37
C ASP A 74 -10.42 -19.30 9.23
N ASN A 75 -9.79 -18.11 9.23
CA ASN A 75 -8.35 -17.90 8.99
C ASN A 75 -7.76 -16.86 9.96
N PRO A 76 -7.65 -17.18 11.26
CA PRO A 76 -7.32 -16.21 12.32
C PRO A 76 -5.93 -15.57 12.17
N GLU A 77 -5.01 -16.18 11.43
CA GLU A 77 -3.69 -15.63 11.12
C GLU A 77 -3.75 -14.35 10.28
N LEU A 78 -4.83 -14.16 9.51
CA LEU A 78 -5.02 -12.97 8.67
C LEU A 78 -5.32 -11.72 9.50
N LYS A 79 -5.81 -11.86 10.75
CA LYS A 79 -6.03 -10.72 11.67
C LYS A 79 -4.77 -9.92 12.00
N ASN A 80 -3.59 -10.45 11.66
CA ASN A 80 -2.31 -9.79 11.87
C ASN A 80 -1.65 -9.40 10.54
N VAL A 81 -2.45 -9.09 9.52
CA VAL A 81 -1.98 -8.65 8.21
C VAL A 81 -2.59 -7.30 7.87
N LEU A 82 -1.72 -6.34 7.55
CA LEU A 82 -2.08 -5.03 7.03
C LEU A 82 -1.82 -5.00 5.52
N LEU A 83 -2.87 -4.87 4.72
CA LEU A 83 -2.82 -4.89 3.26
C LEU A 83 -2.44 -3.51 2.72
N PHE A 84 -1.56 -3.48 1.72
CA PHE A 84 -1.14 -2.24 1.04
C PHE A 84 -1.62 -2.15 -0.42
N GLY A 85 -2.19 -3.23 -0.96
CA GLY A 85 -2.63 -3.27 -2.35
C GLY A 85 -3.11 -4.64 -2.82
N ASP A 86 -3.75 -4.66 -3.99
CA ASP A 86 -4.28 -5.86 -4.63
C ASP A 86 -4.24 -5.83 -6.16
N ASN A 87 -4.48 -6.98 -6.79
CA ASN A 87 -4.47 -7.17 -8.24
C ASN A 87 -5.85 -7.07 -8.92
N PHE A 88 -6.88 -6.58 -8.22
CA PHE A 88 -8.29 -6.54 -8.63
C PHE A 88 -8.94 -7.89 -8.90
N ALA A 89 -8.27 -9.00 -8.57
CA ALA A 89 -8.73 -10.36 -8.80
C ALA A 89 -8.84 -11.20 -7.51
N GLY A 90 -8.70 -10.55 -6.35
CA GLY A 90 -8.82 -11.18 -5.03
C GLY A 90 -7.48 -11.53 -4.37
N ASP A 91 -6.35 -11.28 -5.03
CA ASP A 91 -5.04 -11.44 -4.39
C ASP A 91 -4.53 -10.09 -3.89
N ALA A 92 -4.47 -9.94 -2.56
CA ALA A 92 -3.89 -8.79 -1.89
C ALA A 92 -2.49 -9.10 -1.34
N ILE A 93 -1.70 -8.05 -1.19
CA ILE A 93 -0.36 -8.11 -0.60
C ILE A 93 -0.35 -7.23 0.65
N GLY A 94 0.24 -7.75 1.73
CA GLY A 94 0.31 -7.04 2.99
C GLY A 94 1.52 -7.39 3.82
N PHE A 95 1.71 -6.61 4.89
CA PHE A 95 2.71 -6.83 5.91
C PHE A 95 2.10 -7.67 7.03
N ARG A 96 2.77 -8.77 7.37
CA ARG A 96 2.46 -9.49 8.60
C ARG A 96 3.00 -8.68 9.78
N ILE A 97 2.10 -8.18 10.61
CA ILE A 97 2.45 -7.52 11.85
C ILE A 97 2.59 -8.57 12.96
N THR A 98 3.62 -8.46 13.78
CA THR A 98 3.70 -9.24 15.01
C THR A 98 3.12 -8.39 16.12
N ASN A 99 1.98 -8.81 16.68
CA ASN A 99 1.54 -8.30 17.98
C ASN A 99 2.71 -8.50 18.96
N ASN A 100 3.17 -7.43 19.59
CA ASN A 100 4.12 -7.50 20.72
C ASN A 100 3.48 -8.24 21.90
#